data_AF-A0A8J2JSG0-F1
#
_entry.id   AF-A0A8J2JSG0-F1
#
_cell.length_a   1.000
_cell.length_b   1.000
_cell.length_c   1.000
_cell.angle_alpha   90.00
_cell.angle_beta   90.00
_cell.angle_gamma   90.00
#
_symmetry.space_group_name_H-M   'P 1'
#
loop_
_entity.id
_entity.type
_entity.pdbx_description
1 polymer ?
#
loop_
_entity_poly.entity_id
_entity_poly.type
_entity_poly.pdbx_seq_one_letter_code
_entity_poly.pdbx_strand_id
1 'polypeptide(L)' 'LNLLYLTFNDSLVGQHSMLQYGSLEEPFIYPQVKKLRYPKPGTTNPTVKARVVELKQRPFRTQELRPPEGISDL' A
#
# COMPACT_ATOMS: atom_id res chain seq x y z
N LEU A 1 21.22 13.94 -0.43
CA LEU A 1 20.33 13.21 0.48
C LEU A 1 19.17 12.80 -0.39
N ASN A 2 19.06 11.50 -0.64
CA ASN A 2 18.04 10.95 -1.52
C ASN A 2 17.18 10.02 -0.66
N LEU A 3 15.86 10.06 -0.86
CA LEU A 3 14.91 9.18 -0.18
C LEU A 3 14.19 8.34 -1.23
N LEU A 4 14.26 7.01 -1.06
CA LEU A 4 13.47 6.05 -1.83
C LEU A 4 12.16 5.80 -1.07
N TYR A 5 11.04 5.85 -1.77
CA TYR A 5 9.74 5.47 -1.22
C TYR A 5 8.90 4.73 -2.27
N LEU A 6 7.94 3.95 -1.76
CA LEU A 6 6.97 3.21 -2.57
C LEU A 6 5.59 3.81 -2.35
N THR A 7 4.79 3.87 -3.42
CA THR A 7 3.37 4.20 -3.34
C THR A 7 2.56 2.99 -3.79
N PHE A 8 1.66 2.54 -2.92
CA PHE A 8 0.74 1.43 -3.16
C PHE A 8 -0.65 2.00 -3.50
N ASN A 9 -1.22 1.58 -4.63
CA ASN A 9 -2.57 1.93 -5.03
C ASN A 9 -3.47 0.69 -4.97
N ASP A 10 -4.36 0.71 -3.98
CA ASP A 10 -5.26 -0.42 -3.67
C ASP A 10 -6.68 -0.22 -4.22
N SER A 11 -6.89 0.77 -5.10
CA SER A 11 -8.23 1.14 -5.59
C SER A 11 -8.99 -0.03 -6.24
N LEU A 12 -8.27 -0.95 -6.90
CA LEU A 12 -8.82 -2.15 -7.54
C LEU A 12 -8.69 -3.42 -6.68
N VAL A 13 -8.06 -3.34 -5.50
CA VAL A 13 -7.90 -4.47 -4.60
C VAL A 13 -9.21 -4.75 -3.89
N GLY A 14 -9.60 -6.03 -3.84
CA GLY A 14 -10.79 -6.47 -3.11
C GLY A 14 -10.75 -6.09 -1.63
N GLN A 15 -11.93 -5.92 -1.03
CA GLN A 15 -12.05 -5.62 0.40
C GLN A 15 -12.47 -6.86 1.18
N HIS A 16 -11.73 -7.18 2.24
CA HIS A 16 -12.11 -8.18 3.22
C HIS A 16 -12.72 -7.50 4.45
N SER A 17 -13.84 -8.03 4.93
CA SER A 17 -14.53 -7.56 6.13
C SER A 17 -14.45 -8.63 7.20
N MET A 18 -14.10 -8.25 8.42
CA MET A 18 -14.03 -9.13 9.59
C MET A 18 -14.66 -8.47 10.80
N LEU A 19 -15.19 -9.28 11.71
CA LEU A 19 -15.73 -8.79 12.97
C LEU A 19 -14.58 -8.56 13.96
N GLN A 20 -14.52 -7.35 14.50
CA GLN A 20 -13.65 -6.99 15.60
C GLN A 20 -14.49 -6.96 16.88
N TYR A 21 -14.13 -7.83 17.82
CA TYR A 21 -14.68 -7.85 19.17
C TYR A 21 -13.84 -6.94 20.07
N GLY A 22 -14.47 -6.32 21.06
CA GLY A 22 -13.76 -5.46 22.02
C GLY A 22 -12.75 -6.25 22.85
N SER A 23 -11.86 -5.53 23.52
CA SER A 23 -10.95 -6.09 24.52
C SER A 23 -11.43 -5.78 25.94
N LEU A 24 -10.73 -6.26 26.96
CA LEU A 24 -10.99 -5.86 28.36
C LEU A 24 -10.75 -4.36 28.60
N GLU A 25 -9.85 -3.76 27.83
CA GLU A 25 -9.48 -2.34 27.91
C GLU A 25 -10.39 -1.46 27.05
N GLU A 26 -10.83 -1.98 25.91
CA GLU A 26 -11.75 -1.31 24.97
C GLU A 26 -12.96 -2.23 24.67
N PRO A 27 -13.91 -2.35 25.61
CA PRO A 27 -15.06 -3.23 25.44
C PRO A 27 -16.04 -2.66 24.40
N PHE A 28 -16.52 -3.51 23.50
CA PHE A 28 -17.59 -3.18 22.57
C PHE A 28 -18.87 -3.92 22.97
N ILE A 29 -19.99 -3.20 23.02
CA ILE A 29 -21.31 -3.80 23.29
C ILE A 29 -21.73 -4.70 22.13
N TYR A 30 -21.35 -4.35 20.90
CA TYR A 30 -21.56 -5.15 19.69
C TYR A 30 -20.30 -5.22 18.85
N PRO A 31 -20.06 -6.33 18.11
CA PRO A 31 -18.91 -6.45 17.23
C PRO A 31 -18.91 -5.36 16.15
N GLN A 32 -17.74 -4.79 15.87
CA GLN A 32 -17.57 -3.80 14.81
C GLN A 32 -17.06 -4.48 13.54
N VAL A 33 -17.46 -3.98 12.37
CA VAL A 33 -16.95 -4.51 11.09
C VAL A 33 -15.68 -3.75 10.70
N LYS A 34 -14.53 -4.43 10.75
CA LYS A 34 -13.26 -3.92 10.24
C LYS A 34 -13.07 -4.34 8.79
N LYS A 35 -12.73 -3.37 7.94
CA LYS A 35 -12.52 -3.56 6.50
C LYS A 35 -11.06 -3.31 6.15
N LEU A 36 -10.44 -4.19 5.36
CA LEU A 36 -9.10 -3.98 4.81
C LEU A 36 -9.04 -4.38 3.33
N ARG A 37 -8.11 -3.78 2.58
CA ARG A 37 -7.78 -4.19 1.21
C ARG A 37 -6.96 -5.46 1.27
N TYR A 38 -7.49 -6.56 0.74
CA TYR A 38 -6.87 -7.87 0.82
C TYR A 38 -7.01 -8.62 -0.51
N PRO A 39 -5.92 -8.76 -1.28
CA PRO A 39 -5.93 -9.52 -2.52
C PRO A 39 -5.95 -11.02 -2.21
N LYS A 40 -7.06 -11.67 -2.53
CA LYS A 40 -7.16 -13.14 -2.49
C LYS A 40 -6.42 -13.74 -3.70
N PRO A 41 -6.05 -15.04 -3.65
CA PRO A 41 -5.49 -15.72 -4.82
C PRO A 41 -6.36 -15.53 -6.07
N GLY A 42 -5.73 -15.18 -7.19
CA GLY A 42 -6.43 -14.92 -8.46
C GLY A 42 -7.17 -13.58 -8.54
N THR A 43 -7.02 -12.68 -7.56
CA THR A 43 -7.62 -11.33 -7.61
C THR A 43 -6.56 -10.25 -7.79
N THR A 44 -6.99 -9.03 -8.13
CA THR A 44 -6.12 -7.90 -8.42
C THR A 44 -5.25 -7.50 -7.24
N ASN A 45 -3.93 -7.48 -7.46
CA ASN A 45 -2.93 -6.95 -6.53
C ASN A 45 -2.88 -5.41 -6.57
N PRO A 46 -2.36 -4.77 -5.51
CA PRO A 46 -2.14 -3.32 -5.53
C PRO A 46 -1.11 -2.93 -6.59
N THR A 47 -1.33 -1.81 -7.28
CA THR A 47 -0.33 -1.26 -8.20
C THR A 47 0.73 -0.51 -7.40
N VAL A 48 2.00 -0.88 -7.57
CA VAL A 48 3.12 -0.29 -6.85
C VAL A 48 3.95 0.60 -7.77
N LYS A 49 4.37 1.76 -7.27
CA LYS A 49 5.34 2.63 -7.93
C LYS A 49 6.48 3.00 -6.98
N ALA A 50 7.71 2.85 -7.43
CA ALA A 50 8.91 3.24 -6.70
C ALA A 50 9.39 4.62 -7.17
N ARG A 51 9.74 5.50 -6.23
CA ARG A 51 10.24 6.85 -6.55
C ARG A 51 11.41 7.22 -5.66
N VAL A 52 12.37 7.94 -6.24
CA VAL A 52 13.47 8.57 -5.51
C VAL A 52 13.28 10.07 -5.53
N VAL A 53 13.39 10.71 -4.37
CA VAL A 53 13.36 12.16 -4.23
C VAL A 53 14.70 12.70 -3.74
N GLU A 54 15.21 13.73 -4.40
CA GLU A 54 16.40 14.48 -3.98
C GLU A 54 15.98 15.62 -3.05
N LEU A 55 16.47 15.57 -1.80
CA LEU A 55 16.07 16.49 -0.73
C LEU A 55 16.99 17.71 -0.57
N LYS A 56 18.08 17.78 -1.35
CA LYS A 56 19.11 18.83 -1.22
C LYS A 56 18.70 20.18 -1.84
N GLN A 57 17.75 20.19 -2.77
CA GLN A 57 17.33 21.39 -3.50
C GLN A 57 15.80 21.54 -3.48
N ARG A 58 15.32 22.79 -3.54
CA ARG A 58 13.89 23.10 -3.70
C ARG A 58 13.66 23.78 -5.06
N PRO A 59 12.63 23.39 -5.82
CA PRO A 59 11.66 22.33 -5.53
C PRO A 59 12.31 20.94 -5.51
N PHE A 60 11.76 20.03 -4.70
CA PHE A 60 12.26 18.66 -4.62
C PHE A 60 12.13 17.98 -5.98
N ARG A 61 13.21 17.35 -6.45
CA ARG A 61 13.19 16.59 -7.69
C ARG A 61 12.84 15.15 -7.39
N THR A 62 11.77 14.66 -8.00
CA THR A 62 11.31 13.27 -7.85
C THR A 62 11.43 12.54 -9.18
N GLN A 63 11.96 11.33 -9.15
CA GLN A 63 12.08 10.44 -10.31
C GLN A 63 11.33 9.13 -10.03
N GLU A 64 10.47 8.71 -10.95
CA GLU A 64 9.86 7.37 -10.93
C GLU A 64 10.84 6.35 -11.49
N LEU A 65 11.07 5.28 -10.73
CA LEU A 65 11.96 4.20 -11.12
C LEU A 65 11.22 3.22 -12.02
N ARG A 66 11.92 2.74 -13.04
CA ARG A 66 11.47 1.63 -13.90
C ARG A 66 12.35 0.41 -13.63
N PRO A 67 11.80 -0.81 -13.74
CA PRO A 67 12.60 -2.02 -13.67
C PRO A 67 13.75 -1.99 -14.70
N PRO A 68 14.93 -2.56 -14.36
CA PRO A 68 15.98 -2.78 -15.33
C PRO A 68 15.52 -3.66 -16.50
N GLU A 69 16.15 -3.49 -17.65
CA GLU A 69 15.94 -4.36 -18.81
C GLU A 69 16.23 -5.83 -18.43
N GLY A 70 15.31 -6.73 -18.75
CA GLY A 70 15.37 -8.16 -18.41
C GLY A 70 14.60 -8.59 -17.15
N ILE A 71 14.15 -7.65 -16.30
CA ILE A 71 13.25 -7.96 -15.16
C ILE A 71 11.80 -7.58 -15.47
N SER A 72 11.58 -6.64 -16.40
CA SER A 72 10.25 -6.11 -16.69
C SER A 72 9.26 -7.11 -17.31
N ASP A 73 9.76 -8.23 -17.86
CA ASP A 73 8.96 -9.23 -18.60
C ASP A 73 8.71 -10.53 -17.81
N LEU A 74 9.17 -10.60 -16.56
CA LEU A 74 8.92 -11.71 -15.62
C LEU A 74 7.61 -11.49 -14.85
#